data_AF-A0A0S4M7K8-F1
#
_entry.id   AF-A0A0S4M7K8-F1
#
_cell.length_a   1.000
_cell.length_b   1.000
_cell.length_c   1.000
_cell.angle_alpha   90.00
_cell.angle_beta   90.00
_cell.angle_gamma   90.00
#
_symmetry.space_group_name_H-M   'P 1'
#
loop_
_entity.id
_entity.type
_entity.pdbx_description
1 polymer ?
#
loop_
_entity_poly.entity_id
_entity_poly.type
_entity_poly.pdbx_seq_one_letter_code
_entity_poly.pdbx_strand_id
1 'polypeptide(L)'
;MVNQPTTSYSHEYDDLENKEEEKKVCESSLAFDVSINTLLEIIKTKESDRYRPPSSTELRRVLIYKKWESKINNGSKLIINTLLNSFAKKLNEINCGSLEEKKEFLSIVSGGESIYYPFRLLNDLMIEFVNEKISKELFRCVELKLESPSLINISEYSTNIKEMITTKAKEALLKYDNQTELINNISNKINKLHKDQCIKKDLVPYFDTEKNSFATFIDLYIDHTSENYEYMLSKFINIFDSLGQDEECCMSFVFDRFLGETIILSRKAEQLRNIIFTVGANSRREIRELFSAGADMLVSMEKNSDCFRAFVDKYKKELEEKITECLREKKYSIIIEDNEITNCKETNMEKILYCSKKCLEENLVEGILRRGN
;
A
#
# COMPACT_ATOMS: atom_id res chain seq x y z
N MET A 1 55.06 -19.55 -8.04
CA MET A 1 54.42 -19.15 -9.31
C MET A 1 53.29 -20.11 -9.59
N VAL A 2 52.06 -19.65 -9.39
CA VAL A 2 50.82 -20.37 -9.75
C VAL A 2 49.92 -19.33 -10.39
N ASN A 3 49.48 -19.62 -11.61
CA ASN A 3 48.69 -18.73 -12.46
C ASN A 3 47.25 -18.62 -11.95
N GLN A 4 46.74 -17.38 -11.90
CA GLN A 4 45.32 -17.07 -11.72
C GLN A 4 44.52 -17.37 -13.00
N PRO A 5 43.26 -17.80 -12.89
CA PRO A 5 42.24 -17.51 -13.87
C PRO A 5 41.37 -16.35 -13.40
N THR A 6 41.40 -15.27 -14.17
CA THR A 6 40.40 -14.19 -14.19
C THR A 6 39.09 -14.77 -14.70
N THR A 7 37.98 -14.60 -13.96
CA THR A 7 36.63 -14.79 -14.51
C THR A 7 35.79 -13.58 -14.13
N SER A 8 35.57 -12.74 -15.13
CA SER A 8 34.56 -11.69 -15.15
C SER A 8 33.18 -12.33 -15.31
N TYR A 9 32.34 -12.24 -14.30
CA TYR A 9 30.91 -12.52 -14.44
C TYR A 9 30.22 -11.25 -14.97
N SER A 10 30.16 -11.13 -16.29
CA SER A 10 29.14 -10.32 -16.96
C SER A 10 27.92 -11.21 -17.17
N HIS A 11 26.85 -11.00 -16.40
CA HIS A 11 25.55 -11.54 -16.77
C HIS A 11 24.93 -10.61 -17.81
N GLU A 12 24.99 -11.04 -19.08
CA GLU A 12 24.13 -10.56 -20.14
C GLU A 12 22.67 -10.78 -19.71
N TYR A 13 21.91 -9.68 -19.66
CA TYR A 13 20.46 -9.73 -19.62
C TYR A 13 19.99 -10.21 -21.00
N ASP A 14 19.43 -11.42 -21.06
CA ASP A 14 18.60 -11.82 -22.20
C ASP A 14 17.30 -11.01 -22.15
N ASP A 15 17.31 -9.88 -22.85
CA ASP A 15 16.12 -9.21 -23.37
C ASP A 15 15.47 -10.11 -24.43
N LEU A 16 14.62 -11.05 -23.99
CA LEU A 16 13.58 -11.61 -24.85
C LEU A 16 12.33 -10.73 -24.76
N GLU A 17 12.51 -9.49 -25.21
CA GLU A 17 11.46 -8.64 -25.74
C GLU A 17 11.07 -9.24 -27.10
N ASN A 18 9.87 -9.84 -27.21
CA ASN A 18 9.34 -10.35 -28.48
C ASN A 18 9.19 -9.20 -29.49
N LYS A 19 10.26 -8.92 -30.23
CA LYS A 19 10.24 -8.28 -31.54
C LYS A 19 10.36 -9.39 -32.58
N GLU A 20 9.22 -9.92 -33.02
CA GLU A 20 9.19 -10.55 -34.35
C GLU A 20 8.85 -9.48 -35.38
N GLU A 21 9.84 -9.23 -36.23
CA GLU A 21 9.84 -8.32 -37.35
C GLU A 21 8.78 -8.69 -38.40
N GLU A 22 8.22 -7.65 -39.00
CA GLU A 22 7.37 -7.69 -40.17
C GLU A 22 8.01 -8.50 -41.32
N LYS A 23 7.43 -9.67 -41.63
CA LYS A 23 7.44 -10.23 -42.99
C LYS A 23 6.02 -10.42 -43.50
N LYS A 24 5.57 -9.47 -44.31
CA LYS A 24 4.41 -9.62 -45.20
C LYS A 24 4.71 -10.69 -46.27
N VAL A 25 4.11 -11.88 -46.16
CA VAL A 25 3.64 -12.68 -47.32
C VAL A 25 2.45 -13.56 -46.89
N CYS A 26 1.28 -13.22 -47.45
CA CYS A 26 0.07 -14.02 -47.72
C CYS A 26 -0.74 -14.70 -46.59
N GLU A 27 -1.87 -14.04 -46.27
CA GLU A 27 -3.20 -14.57 -45.95
C GLU A 27 -3.33 -15.99 -45.34
N SER A 28 -3.46 -16.02 -44.01
CA SER A 28 -4.58 -16.75 -43.40
C SER A 28 -5.14 -15.91 -42.26
N SER A 29 -6.42 -15.57 -42.35
CA SER A 29 -7.15 -14.80 -41.34
C SER A 29 -7.33 -15.64 -40.06
N LEU A 30 -6.43 -15.50 -39.10
CA LEU A 30 -6.74 -15.83 -37.70
C LEU A 30 -7.66 -14.73 -37.18
N ALA A 31 -8.97 -14.97 -37.30
CA ALA A 31 -9.97 -14.20 -36.58
C ALA A 31 -9.62 -14.28 -35.09
N PHE A 32 -9.12 -13.17 -34.52
CA PHE A 32 -9.12 -12.98 -33.08
C PHE A 32 -10.56 -13.15 -32.59
N ASP A 33 -10.82 -14.18 -31.79
CA ASP A 33 -12.16 -14.59 -31.35
C ASP A 33 -12.88 -13.42 -30.62
N VAL A 34 -13.99 -12.93 -31.16
CA VAL A 34 -14.76 -11.80 -30.58
C VAL A 34 -15.21 -12.12 -29.14
N SER A 35 -15.36 -13.41 -28.81
CA SER A 35 -15.73 -13.90 -27.49
C SER A 35 -14.68 -13.58 -26.41
N ILE A 36 -13.40 -13.89 -26.65
CA ILE A 36 -12.34 -13.68 -25.66
C ILE A 36 -12.09 -12.18 -25.39
N ASN A 37 -12.17 -11.34 -26.43
CA ASN A 37 -12.03 -9.89 -26.29
C ASN A 37 -13.09 -9.32 -25.34
N THR A 38 -14.34 -9.80 -25.45
CA THR A 38 -15.43 -9.35 -24.59
C THR A 38 -15.20 -9.76 -23.12
N LEU A 39 -14.66 -10.95 -22.87
CA LEU A 39 -14.33 -11.41 -21.52
C LEU A 39 -13.17 -10.60 -20.90
N LEU A 40 -12.14 -10.27 -21.69
CA LEU A 40 -11.03 -9.43 -21.24
C LEU A 40 -11.48 -7.99 -20.91
N GLU A 41 -12.44 -7.44 -21.67
CA GLU A 41 -13.04 -6.14 -21.34
C GLU A 41 -13.79 -6.15 -20.01
N ILE A 42 -14.45 -7.25 -19.64
CA ILE A 42 -15.08 -7.39 -18.32
C ILE A 42 -14.04 -7.31 -17.20
N ILE A 43 -12.90 -8.00 -17.35
CA ILE A 43 -11.81 -7.94 -16.36
C ILE A 43 -11.31 -6.49 -16.21
N LYS A 44 -11.16 -5.77 -17.32
CA LYS A 44 -10.69 -4.38 -17.31
C LYS A 44 -11.71 -3.41 -16.68
N THR A 45 -12.98 -3.53 -17.04
CA THR A 45 -14.05 -2.67 -16.48
C THR A 45 -14.26 -2.89 -14.98
N LYS A 46 -13.95 -4.09 -14.47
CA LYS A 46 -14.01 -4.41 -13.05
C LYS A 46 -12.79 -4.04 -12.23
N GLU A 47 -11.72 -3.51 -12.85
CA GLU A 47 -10.50 -3.14 -12.15
C GLU A 47 -10.70 -2.09 -11.05
N SER A 48 -11.60 -1.12 -11.27
CA SER A 48 -11.94 -0.10 -10.27
C SER A 48 -12.68 -0.67 -9.06
N ASP A 49 -13.44 -1.75 -9.25
CA ASP A 49 -14.18 -2.42 -8.17
C ASP A 49 -13.18 -3.19 -7.27
N ARG A 50 -12.16 -3.83 -7.88
CA ARG A 50 -11.10 -4.58 -7.17
C ARG A 50 -10.20 -3.71 -6.31
N TYR A 51 -9.85 -2.53 -6.81
CA TYR A 51 -8.83 -1.66 -6.22
C TYR A 51 -9.39 -0.35 -5.74
N ARG A 52 -10.70 -0.32 -5.46
CA ARG A 52 -11.38 0.88 -4.98
C ARG A 52 -10.62 1.39 -3.75
N PRO A 53 -10.00 2.58 -3.83
CA PRO A 53 -9.48 3.21 -2.64
C PRO A 53 -10.66 3.36 -1.67
N PRO A 54 -10.43 3.39 -0.34
CA PRO A 54 -11.43 3.90 0.58
C PRO A 54 -12.02 5.22 0.02
N SER A 55 -13.26 5.58 0.33
CA SER A 55 -13.92 6.77 -0.24
C SER A 55 -13.13 8.06 0.01
N SER A 56 -13.13 8.96 -0.97
CA SER A 56 -12.32 10.19 -1.09
C SER A 56 -12.68 11.35 -0.15
N THR A 57 -13.56 11.14 0.84
CA THR A 57 -14.12 12.20 1.70
C THR A 57 -13.38 12.43 3.02
N GLU A 58 -12.23 11.80 3.25
CA GLU A 58 -11.36 12.11 4.39
C GLU A 58 -10.23 13.04 3.93
N LEU A 59 -10.42 14.32 4.23
CA LEU A 59 -9.81 15.51 3.62
C LEU A 59 -8.29 15.71 3.82
N ARG A 60 -7.53 14.64 4.05
CA ARG A 60 -6.06 14.55 3.97
C ARG A 60 -5.73 13.19 4.53
N ARG A 61 -5.81 12.15 3.70
CA ARG A 61 -5.13 10.91 4.06
C ARG A 61 -3.70 11.29 4.37
N VAL A 62 -3.27 10.96 5.58
CA VAL A 62 -1.87 10.75 5.90
C VAL A 62 -1.35 9.85 4.78
N LEU A 63 -0.76 10.45 3.75
CA LEU A 63 -0.15 9.69 2.67
C LEU A 63 1.08 9.08 3.30
N ILE A 64 0.92 7.86 3.79
CA ILE A 64 2.02 7.08 4.32
C ILE A 64 3.00 6.90 3.16
N TYR A 65 4.24 7.34 3.34
CA TYR A 65 5.32 7.09 2.39
C TYR A 65 5.85 5.68 2.64
N LYS A 66 5.05 4.68 2.25
CA LYS A 66 5.42 3.27 2.22
C LYS A 66 5.48 2.80 0.78
N LYS A 67 6.54 3.19 0.08
CA LYS A 67 6.79 2.79 -1.30
C LYS A 67 6.90 1.28 -1.45
N TRP A 68 7.53 0.62 -0.47
CA TRP A 68 7.56 -0.85 -0.42
C TRP A 68 6.15 -1.45 -0.36
N GLU A 69 5.23 -0.88 0.43
CA GLU A 69 3.85 -1.38 0.55
C GLU A 69 3.09 -1.18 -0.77
N SER A 70 3.30 -0.04 -1.44
CA SER A 70 2.77 0.19 -2.78
C SER A 70 3.34 -0.80 -3.81
N LYS A 71 4.62 -1.17 -3.71
CA LYS A 71 5.26 -2.15 -4.61
C LYS A 71 4.68 -3.54 -4.42
N ILE A 72 4.43 -3.95 -3.18
CA ILE A 72 3.72 -5.19 -2.86
C ILE A 72 2.31 -5.17 -3.45
N ASN A 73 1.54 -4.12 -3.13
CA ASN A 73 0.17 -3.98 -3.61
C ASN A 73 0.11 -4.06 -5.14
N ASN A 74 0.94 -3.28 -5.85
CA ASN A 74 0.97 -3.27 -7.32
C ASN A 74 1.41 -4.62 -7.89
N GLY A 75 2.40 -5.28 -7.29
CA GLY A 75 2.81 -6.64 -7.67
C GLY A 75 1.66 -7.63 -7.53
N SER A 76 0.93 -7.59 -6.42
CA SER A 76 -0.28 -8.41 -6.22
C SER A 76 -1.35 -8.15 -7.28
N LYS A 77 -1.55 -6.88 -7.70
CA LYS A 77 -2.49 -6.55 -8.79
C LYS A 77 -2.12 -7.23 -10.10
N LEU A 78 -0.83 -7.26 -10.43
CA LEU A 78 -0.33 -7.90 -11.64
C LEU A 78 -0.58 -9.42 -11.60
N ILE A 79 -0.32 -10.08 -10.47
CA ILE A 79 -0.60 -11.52 -10.28
C ILE A 79 -2.08 -11.80 -10.54
N ILE A 80 -2.97 -11.03 -9.90
CA ILE A 80 -4.43 -11.17 -10.06
C ILE A 80 -4.84 -11.01 -11.53
N ASN A 81 -4.38 -9.93 -12.18
CA ASN A 81 -4.75 -9.65 -13.56
C ASN A 81 -4.24 -10.76 -14.51
N THR A 82 -3.04 -11.31 -14.28
CA THR A 82 -2.53 -12.44 -15.07
C THR A 82 -3.39 -13.69 -14.90
N LEU A 83 -3.78 -14.03 -13.67
CA LEU A 83 -4.61 -15.20 -13.40
C LEU A 83 -6.03 -15.04 -13.96
N LEU A 84 -6.65 -13.88 -13.81
CA LEU A 84 -7.97 -13.61 -14.41
C LEU A 84 -7.94 -13.70 -15.94
N ASN A 85 -6.89 -13.16 -16.57
CA ASN A 85 -6.73 -13.24 -18.03
C ASN A 85 -6.53 -14.69 -18.50
N SER A 86 -5.77 -15.49 -17.75
CA SER A 86 -5.58 -16.91 -18.04
C SER A 86 -6.87 -17.70 -17.83
N PHE A 87 -7.61 -17.41 -16.76
CA PHE A 87 -8.91 -18.00 -16.48
C PHE A 87 -9.95 -17.67 -17.57
N ALA A 88 -10.00 -16.43 -18.05
CA ALA A 88 -10.94 -16.04 -19.11
C ALA A 88 -10.74 -16.86 -20.39
N LYS A 89 -9.50 -17.25 -20.71
CA LYS A 89 -9.20 -18.15 -21.84
C LYS A 89 -9.78 -19.55 -21.59
N LYS A 90 -9.51 -20.13 -20.41
CA LYS A 90 -10.09 -21.44 -20.02
C LYS A 90 -11.62 -21.42 -20.01
N LEU A 91 -12.22 -20.35 -19.50
CA LEU A 91 -13.67 -20.15 -19.49
C LEU A 91 -14.23 -19.99 -20.91
N ASN A 92 -13.49 -19.38 -21.85
CA ASN A 92 -13.92 -19.32 -23.23
C ASN A 92 -13.91 -20.71 -23.88
N GLU A 93 -12.86 -21.49 -23.63
CA GLU A 93 -12.60 -22.80 -24.24
C GLU A 93 -13.53 -23.93 -23.75
N ILE A 94 -14.11 -23.81 -22.55
CA ILE A 94 -15.03 -24.85 -22.05
C ILE A 94 -16.34 -24.90 -22.85
N ASN A 95 -16.76 -26.11 -23.22
CA ASN A 95 -18.01 -26.40 -23.93
C ASN A 95 -19.25 -26.38 -23.01
N CYS A 96 -19.28 -25.49 -22.02
CA CYS A 96 -20.36 -25.38 -21.04
C CYS A 96 -20.81 -23.93 -20.88
N GLY A 97 -22.12 -23.75 -20.72
CA GLY A 97 -22.80 -22.46 -20.55
C GLY A 97 -22.75 -21.53 -21.76
N SER A 98 -23.66 -20.55 -21.78
CA SER A 98 -23.71 -19.53 -22.81
C SER A 98 -22.63 -18.46 -22.61
N LEU A 99 -22.36 -17.66 -23.64
CA LEU A 99 -21.46 -16.51 -23.51
C LEU A 99 -21.95 -15.54 -22.42
N GLU A 100 -23.26 -15.35 -22.30
CA GLU A 100 -23.90 -14.49 -21.30
C GLU A 100 -23.65 -15.03 -19.87
N GLU A 101 -23.75 -16.34 -19.66
CA GLU A 101 -23.43 -16.97 -18.37
C GLU A 101 -21.93 -16.84 -18.05
N LYS A 102 -21.05 -16.99 -19.05
CA LYS A 102 -19.60 -16.78 -18.88
C LYS A 102 -19.28 -15.33 -18.52
N LYS A 103 -19.94 -14.36 -19.16
CA LYS A 103 -19.81 -12.93 -18.85
C LYS A 103 -20.28 -12.62 -17.42
N GLU A 104 -21.42 -13.17 -17.02
CA GLU A 104 -21.97 -13.01 -15.66
C GLU A 104 -21.01 -13.57 -14.62
N PHE A 105 -20.53 -14.80 -14.82
CA PHE A 105 -19.56 -15.45 -13.94
C PHE A 105 -18.28 -14.63 -13.82
N LEU A 106 -17.71 -14.22 -14.95
CA LEU A 106 -16.46 -13.47 -14.96
C LEU A 106 -16.64 -12.08 -14.35
N SER A 107 -17.79 -11.42 -14.51
CA SER A 107 -18.09 -10.12 -13.90
C SER A 107 -18.04 -10.17 -12.37
N ILE A 108 -18.59 -11.23 -11.79
CA ILE A 108 -18.59 -11.47 -10.34
C ILE A 108 -17.18 -11.82 -9.86
N VAL A 109 -16.51 -12.79 -10.48
CA VAL A 109 -15.15 -13.18 -10.11
C VAL A 109 -14.15 -12.04 -10.31
N SER A 110 -14.37 -11.19 -11.31
CA SER A 110 -13.52 -10.03 -11.60
C SER A 110 -13.80 -8.81 -10.70
N GLY A 111 -14.89 -8.77 -9.93
CA GLY A 111 -15.30 -7.57 -9.19
C GLY A 111 -15.75 -7.77 -7.74
N GLY A 112 -16.02 -8.99 -7.28
CA GLY A 112 -16.56 -9.24 -5.93
C GLY A 112 -15.50 -9.25 -4.84
N GLU A 113 -15.62 -8.37 -3.84
CA GLU A 113 -14.68 -8.23 -2.69
C GLU A 113 -14.39 -9.55 -1.94
N SER A 114 -15.36 -10.47 -1.88
CA SER A 114 -15.26 -11.80 -1.25
C SER A 114 -14.43 -12.80 -2.06
N ILE A 115 -14.35 -12.65 -3.39
CA ILE A 115 -13.67 -13.58 -4.29
C ILE A 115 -12.16 -13.26 -4.37
N TYR A 116 -11.78 -12.01 -4.04
CA TYR A 116 -10.40 -11.59 -3.85
C TYR A 116 -9.79 -12.01 -2.51
N TYR A 117 -10.57 -12.65 -1.63
CA TYR A 117 -10.15 -12.94 -0.26
C TYR A 117 -8.82 -13.72 -0.18
N PRO A 118 -8.53 -14.75 -1.01
CA PRO A 118 -7.22 -15.40 -1.03
C PRO A 118 -6.06 -14.46 -1.35
N PHE A 119 -6.19 -13.64 -2.40
CA PHE A 119 -5.13 -12.74 -2.86
C PHE A 119 -4.91 -11.58 -1.90
N ARG A 120 -5.98 -11.02 -1.36
CA ARG A 120 -5.94 -10.02 -0.30
C ARG A 120 -5.22 -10.57 0.93
N LEU A 121 -5.57 -11.78 1.36
CA LEU A 121 -4.92 -12.42 2.51
C LEU A 121 -3.42 -12.64 2.30
N LEU A 122 -3.00 -13.03 1.09
CA LEU A 122 -1.58 -13.19 0.78
C LEU A 122 -0.84 -11.86 0.75
N ASN A 123 -1.47 -10.83 0.17
CA ASN A 123 -0.95 -9.48 0.17
C ASN A 123 -0.80 -8.92 1.60
N ASP A 124 -1.83 -9.05 2.42
CA ASP A 124 -1.84 -8.61 3.82
C ASP A 124 -0.77 -9.35 4.65
N LEU A 125 -0.64 -10.68 4.45
CA LEU A 125 0.40 -11.49 5.08
C LEU A 125 1.81 -11.01 4.70
N MET A 126 2.03 -10.69 3.43
CA MET A 126 3.32 -10.19 2.96
C MET A 126 3.63 -8.80 3.56
N ILE A 127 2.65 -7.91 3.62
CA ILE A 127 2.78 -6.59 4.22
C ILE A 127 3.09 -6.71 5.71
N GLU A 128 2.38 -7.57 6.44
CA GLU A 128 2.61 -7.84 7.86
C GLU A 128 4.04 -8.39 8.08
N PHE A 129 4.45 -9.37 7.29
CA PHE A 129 5.78 -9.95 7.37
C PHE A 129 6.88 -8.90 7.16
N VAL A 130 6.76 -8.07 6.14
CA VAL A 130 7.73 -7.00 5.83
C VAL A 130 7.75 -5.96 6.95
N ASN A 131 6.59 -5.54 7.47
CA ASN A 131 6.54 -4.63 8.62
C ASN A 131 7.29 -5.21 9.83
N GLU A 132 6.98 -6.46 10.20
CA GLU A 132 7.47 -7.09 11.42
C GLU A 132 8.96 -7.46 11.35
N LYS A 133 9.41 -8.07 10.25
CA LYS A 133 10.75 -8.67 10.15
C LYS A 133 11.77 -7.74 9.53
N ILE A 134 11.33 -6.81 8.68
CA ILE A 134 12.23 -5.96 7.88
C ILE A 134 12.19 -4.52 8.38
N SER A 135 11.02 -3.88 8.32
CA SER A 135 10.87 -2.45 8.65
C SER A 135 11.24 -2.16 10.10
N LYS A 136 10.74 -2.94 11.07
CA LYS A 136 11.08 -2.75 12.50
C LYS A 136 12.57 -2.88 12.79
N GLU A 137 13.24 -3.88 12.19
CA GLU A 137 14.66 -4.11 12.42
C GLU A 137 15.53 -3.02 11.77
N LEU A 138 15.18 -2.59 10.56
CA LEU A 138 15.85 -1.46 9.90
C LEU A 138 15.69 -0.17 10.68
N PHE A 139 14.48 0.09 11.15
CA PHE A 139 14.17 1.25 11.96
C PHE A 139 15.05 1.28 13.22
N ARG A 140 15.14 0.15 13.94
CA ARG A 140 16.01 -0.01 15.12
C ARG A 140 17.48 0.24 14.80
N CYS A 141 17.97 -0.26 13.67
CA CYS A 141 19.35 -0.02 13.24
C CYS A 141 19.63 1.48 13.00
N VAL A 142 18.68 2.18 12.37
CA VAL A 142 18.81 3.61 12.13
C VAL A 142 18.75 4.40 13.43
N GLU A 143 17.83 4.08 14.35
CA GLU A 143 17.78 4.74 15.67
C GLU A 143 19.11 4.63 16.43
N LEU A 144 19.69 3.43 16.51
CA LEU A 144 20.99 3.22 17.18
C LEU A 144 22.11 4.03 16.53
N LYS A 145 22.10 4.16 15.20
CA LYS A 145 23.08 4.97 14.48
C LYS A 145 22.91 6.44 14.82
N LEU A 146 21.67 6.93 14.86
CA LEU A 146 21.33 8.33 15.15
C LEU A 146 21.60 8.74 16.60
N GLU A 147 21.55 7.80 17.54
CA GLU A 147 21.87 8.05 18.95
C GLU A 147 23.38 8.18 19.22
N SER A 148 24.23 7.85 18.25
CA SER A 148 25.68 7.89 18.44
C SER A 148 26.22 9.34 18.57
N PRO A 149 27.08 9.62 19.56
CA PRO A 149 27.52 10.98 19.91
C PRO A 149 28.38 11.70 18.84
N SER A 150 28.70 11.05 17.72
CA SER A 150 29.51 11.61 16.62
C SER A 150 28.72 12.45 15.60
N LEU A 151 27.39 12.56 15.73
CA LEU A 151 26.51 13.12 14.69
C LEU A 151 26.25 14.63 14.77
N ILE A 152 27.29 15.43 15.04
CA ILE A 152 27.17 16.89 15.10
C ILE A 152 26.79 17.50 13.72
N ASN A 153 26.95 16.74 12.61
CA ASN A 153 26.65 17.22 11.25
C ASN A 153 25.97 16.16 10.34
N ILE A 154 24.69 15.83 10.57
CA ILE A 154 23.94 14.78 9.84
C ILE A 154 23.97 14.93 8.30
N SER A 155 24.05 16.16 7.75
CA SER A 155 24.10 16.36 6.30
C SER A 155 25.36 15.78 5.65
N GLU A 156 26.51 15.82 6.32
CA GLU A 156 27.75 15.18 5.82
C GLU A 156 27.66 13.64 5.85
N TYR A 157 26.75 13.07 6.66
CA TYR A 157 26.53 11.63 6.82
C TYR A 157 25.30 11.11 6.06
N SER A 158 24.57 11.97 5.34
CA SER A 158 23.35 11.61 4.59
C SER A 158 23.57 10.38 3.69
N THR A 159 24.64 10.39 2.89
CA THR A 159 25.01 9.28 2.01
C THR A 159 25.30 8.00 2.79
N ASN A 160 25.98 8.11 3.94
CA ASN A 160 26.28 6.96 4.81
C ASN A 160 25.00 6.33 5.39
N ILE A 161 24.03 7.14 5.80
CA ILE A 161 22.76 6.64 6.34
C ILE A 161 21.94 5.96 5.24
N LYS A 162 21.84 6.56 4.05
CA LYS A 162 21.15 5.95 2.90
C LYS A 162 21.76 4.61 2.48
N GLU A 163 23.08 4.57 2.37
CA GLU A 163 23.84 3.37 2.04
C GLU A 163 23.67 2.30 3.11
N MET A 164 23.70 2.69 4.39
CA MET A 164 23.43 1.79 5.52
C MET A 164 22.02 1.21 5.45
N ILE A 165 20.99 2.05 5.24
CA ILE A 165 19.59 1.60 5.12
C ILE A 165 19.45 0.60 3.97
N THR A 166 19.97 0.96 2.80
CA THR A 166 19.89 0.12 1.59
C THR A 166 20.63 -1.21 1.79
N THR A 167 21.83 -1.17 2.36
CA THR A 167 22.63 -2.37 2.64
C THR A 167 21.92 -3.27 3.64
N LYS A 168 21.46 -2.72 4.77
CA LYS A 168 20.74 -3.49 5.78
C LYS A 168 19.42 -4.04 5.26
N ALA A 169 18.73 -3.31 4.39
CA ALA A 169 17.48 -3.77 3.78
C ALA A 169 17.74 -4.98 2.90
N LYS A 170 18.77 -4.91 2.03
CA LYS A 170 19.19 -6.05 1.20
C LYS A 170 19.60 -7.25 2.05
N GLU A 171 20.41 -7.05 3.10
CA GLU A 171 20.81 -8.11 4.02
C GLU A 171 19.59 -8.78 4.69
N ALA A 172 18.62 -7.99 5.16
CA ALA A 172 17.44 -8.50 5.83
C ALA A 172 16.51 -9.26 4.86
N LEU A 173 16.36 -8.78 3.63
CA LEU A 173 15.54 -9.43 2.60
C LEU A 173 16.18 -10.71 2.06
N LEU A 174 17.51 -10.74 1.91
CA LEU A 174 18.26 -11.93 1.45
C LEU A 174 18.57 -12.91 2.58
N LYS A 175 18.20 -12.60 3.82
CA LYS A 175 18.42 -13.51 4.95
C LYS A 175 17.62 -14.79 4.73
N TYR A 176 18.32 -15.91 4.61
CA TYR A 176 17.74 -17.22 4.33
C TYR A 176 16.57 -17.57 5.25
N ASP A 177 16.69 -17.28 6.55
CA ASP A 177 15.63 -17.52 7.53
C ASP A 177 14.35 -16.75 7.17
N ASN A 178 14.48 -15.48 6.77
CA ASN A 178 13.33 -14.63 6.43
C ASN A 178 12.65 -15.11 5.14
N GLN A 179 13.44 -15.46 4.11
CA GLN A 179 12.88 -16.00 2.87
C GLN A 179 12.16 -17.33 3.11
N THR A 180 12.78 -18.24 3.85
CA THR A 180 12.20 -19.55 4.18
C THR A 180 10.94 -19.41 5.02
N GLU A 181 10.93 -18.51 6.01
CA GLU A 181 9.75 -18.21 6.84
C GLU A 181 8.61 -17.64 5.99
N LEU A 182 8.89 -16.70 5.08
CA LEU A 182 7.89 -16.13 4.18
C LEU A 182 7.29 -17.19 3.24
N ILE A 183 8.13 -18.03 2.62
CA ILE A 183 7.69 -19.14 1.77
C ILE A 183 6.76 -20.05 2.55
N ASN A 184 7.17 -20.49 3.75
CA ASN A 184 6.36 -21.36 4.59
C ASN A 184 5.04 -20.70 4.98
N ASN A 185 5.03 -19.42 5.33
CA ASN A 185 3.82 -18.68 5.69
C ASN A 185 2.82 -18.61 4.52
N ILE A 186 3.30 -18.26 3.32
CA ILE A 186 2.47 -18.21 2.11
C ILE A 186 1.95 -19.61 1.77
N SER A 187 2.82 -20.62 1.71
CA SER A 187 2.45 -22.00 1.40
C SER A 187 1.43 -22.55 2.39
N ASN A 188 1.63 -22.33 3.69
CA ASN A 188 0.67 -22.75 4.71
C ASN A 188 -0.67 -22.04 4.55
N LYS A 189 -0.67 -20.75 4.20
CA LYS A 189 -1.90 -19.99 3.99
C LYS A 189 -2.67 -20.49 2.77
N ILE A 190 -1.98 -20.73 1.65
CA ILE A 190 -2.56 -21.32 0.44
C ILE A 190 -3.15 -22.70 0.74
N ASN A 191 -2.40 -23.57 1.40
CA ASN A 191 -2.85 -24.91 1.78
C ASN A 191 -4.10 -24.87 2.67
N LYS A 192 -4.17 -23.92 3.61
CA LYS A 192 -5.34 -23.72 4.45
C LYS A 192 -6.56 -23.29 3.62
N LEU A 193 -6.40 -22.29 2.76
CA LEU A 193 -7.48 -21.79 1.89
C LEU A 193 -8.05 -22.89 0.98
N HIS A 194 -7.18 -23.75 0.45
CA HIS A 194 -7.58 -24.89 -0.35
C HIS A 194 -8.36 -25.93 0.46
N LYS A 195 -7.83 -26.36 1.62
CA LYS A 195 -8.47 -27.35 2.51
C LYS A 195 -9.83 -26.87 3.01
N ASP A 196 -9.94 -25.60 3.37
CA ASP A 196 -11.17 -25.02 3.92
C ASP A 196 -12.23 -24.76 2.83
N GLN A 197 -11.89 -24.96 1.55
CA GLN A 197 -12.71 -24.67 0.37
C GLN A 197 -13.26 -23.24 0.38
N CYS A 198 -12.46 -22.27 0.86
CA CYS A 198 -12.91 -20.89 1.05
C CYS A 198 -13.46 -20.30 -0.25
N ILE A 199 -12.76 -20.48 -1.36
CA ILE A 199 -13.17 -19.97 -2.68
C ILE A 199 -14.57 -20.48 -3.07
N LYS A 200 -14.84 -21.78 -2.88
CA LYS A 200 -16.15 -22.37 -3.19
C LYS A 200 -17.24 -21.76 -2.33
N LYS A 201 -17.00 -21.69 -1.01
CA LYS A 201 -17.95 -21.12 -0.04
C LYS A 201 -18.26 -19.65 -0.33
N ASP A 202 -17.28 -18.90 -0.81
CA ASP A 202 -17.43 -17.48 -1.12
C ASP A 202 -18.14 -17.25 -2.48
N LEU A 203 -18.00 -18.17 -3.45
CA LEU A 203 -18.62 -18.04 -4.78
C LEU A 203 -20.07 -18.51 -4.83
N VAL A 204 -20.40 -19.62 -4.17
CA VAL A 204 -21.73 -20.26 -4.23
C VAL A 204 -22.89 -19.28 -3.98
N PRO A 205 -22.83 -18.34 -3.01
CA PRO A 205 -23.93 -17.41 -2.75
C PRO A 205 -24.28 -16.47 -3.92
N TYR A 206 -23.40 -16.32 -4.90
CA TYR A 206 -23.59 -15.40 -6.03
C TYR A 206 -24.23 -16.05 -7.25
N PHE A 207 -24.33 -17.38 -7.28
CA PHE A 207 -24.77 -18.12 -8.46
C PHE A 207 -25.86 -19.11 -8.12
N ASP A 208 -26.79 -19.27 -9.05
CA ASP A 208 -27.75 -20.37 -9.01
C ASP A 208 -27.03 -21.68 -9.35
N THR A 209 -26.57 -22.39 -8.31
CA THR A 209 -25.87 -23.67 -8.46
C THR A 209 -26.78 -24.81 -8.93
N GLU A 210 -28.10 -24.60 -9.00
CA GLU A 210 -29.00 -25.56 -9.65
C GLU A 210 -28.80 -25.55 -11.18
N LYS A 211 -28.20 -24.49 -11.74
CA LYS A 211 -27.69 -24.50 -13.11
C LYS A 211 -26.34 -25.20 -13.20
N ASN A 212 -26.29 -26.26 -14.00
CA ASN A 212 -25.07 -27.03 -14.24
C ASN A 212 -23.88 -26.18 -14.77
N SER A 213 -24.15 -25.09 -15.50
CA SER A 213 -23.13 -24.20 -16.05
C SER A 213 -22.33 -23.50 -14.95
N PHE A 214 -22.99 -22.86 -13.98
CA PHE A 214 -22.30 -22.16 -12.90
C PHE A 214 -21.59 -23.10 -11.93
N ALA A 215 -22.16 -24.28 -11.64
CA ALA A 215 -21.46 -25.30 -10.86
C ALA A 215 -20.12 -25.69 -11.54
N THR A 216 -20.16 -25.90 -12.86
CA THR A 216 -18.96 -26.22 -13.66
C THR A 216 -17.96 -25.06 -13.67
N PHE A 217 -18.42 -23.81 -13.77
CA PHE A 217 -17.52 -22.64 -13.76
C PHE A 217 -16.85 -22.43 -12.40
N ILE A 218 -17.54 -22.68 -11.29
CA ILE A 218 -16.98 -22.61 -9.94
C ILE A 218 -15.86 -23.64 -9.79
N ASP A 219 -16.12 -24.91 -10.16
CA ASP A 219 -15.12 -25.96 -10.06
C ASP A 219 -13.91 -25.66 -10.98
N LEU A 220 -14.16 -25.18 -12.22
CA LEU A 220 -13.10 -24.74 -13.14
C LEU A 220 -12.22 -23.62 -12.54
N TYR A 221 -12.83 -22.66 -11.83
CA TYR A 221 -12.09 -21.58 -11.19
C TYR A 221 -11.24 -22.06 -10.02
N ILE A 222 -11.75 -23.00 -9.21
CA ILE A 222 -11.03 -23.61 -8.09
C ILE A 222 -9.82 -24.40 -8.61
N ASP A 223 -10.02 -25.20 -9.66
CA ASP A 223 -8.95 -25.98 -10.30
C ASP A 223 -7.91 -25.05 -10.91
N HIS A 224 -8.34 -24.04 -11.67
CA HIS A 224 -7.44 -23.04 -12.23
C HIS A 224 -6.60 -22.34 -11.14
N THR A 225 -7.22 -21.97 -10.02
CA THR A 225 -6.51 -21.32 -8.91
C THR A 225 -5.50 -22.27 -8.28
N SER A 226 -5.87 -23.54 -8.09
CA SER A 226 -5.01 -24.57 -7.47
C SER A 226 -3.80 -24.93 -8.34
N GLU A 227 -4.00 -25.05 -9.65
CA GLU A 227 -2.92 -25.24 -10.63
C GLU A 227 -1.88 -24.11 -10.61
N ASN A 228 -2.28 -22.91 -10.19
CA ASN A 228 -1.44 -21.72 -10.20
C ASN A 228 -0.85 -21.36 -8.81
N TYR A 229 -0.92 -22.26 -7.82
CA TYR A 229 -0.35 -22.02 -6.48
C TYR A 229 1.16 -21.80 -6.50
N GLU A 230 1.90 -22.61 -7.24
CA GLU A 230 3.35 -22.45 -7.38
C GLU A 230 3.72 -21.14 -8.08
N TYR A 231 2.97 -20.79 -9.12
CA TYR A 231 3.11 -19.51 -9.81
C TYR A 231 2.90 -18.32 -8.87
N MET A 232 1.82 -18.34 -8.08
CA MET A 232 1.54 -17.29 -7.09
C MET A 232 2.67 -17.17 -6.07
N LEU A 233 3.07 -18.28 -5.46
CA LEU A 233 4.16 -18.31 -4.49
C LEU A 233 5.43 -17.69 -5.10
N SER A 234 5.85 -18.16 -6.28
CA SER A 234 7.02 -17.63 -6.99
C SER A 234 6.91 -16.12 -7.21
N LYS A 235 5.76 -15.60 -7.64
CA LYS A 235 5.58 -14.17 -7.88
C LYS A 235 5.61 -13.34 -6.59
N PHE A 236 5.05 -13.83 -5.49
CA PHE A 236 5.17 -13.14 -4.19
C PHE A 236 6.62 -13.08 -3.69
N ILE A 237 7.41 -14.15 -3.88
CA ILE A 237 8.84 -14.15 -3.55
C ILE A 237 9.62 -13.17 -4.44
N ASN A 238 9.33 -13.14 -5.74
CA ASN A 238 9.95 -12.17 -6.65
C ASN A 238 9.64 -10.71 -6.23
N ILE A 239 8.41 -10.43 -5.80
CA ILE A 239 8.05 -9.11 -5.27
C ILE A 239 8.90 -8.81 -4.02
N PHE A 240 9.04 -9.76 -3.10
CA PHE A 240 9.79 -9.61 -1.86
C PHE A 240 11.26 -9.27 -2.12
N ASP A 241 11.92 -10.07 -2.96
CA ASP A 241 13.33 -9.90 -3.31
C ASP A 241 13.59 -8.56 -4.01
N SER A 242 12.62 -8.10 -4.83
CA SER A 242 12.72 -6.82 -5.53
C SER A 242 12.61 -5.59 -4.62
N LEU A 243 12.14 -5.73 -3.38
CA LEU A 243 11.98 -4.59 -2.46
C LEU A 243 13.34 -3.93 -2.14
N GLY A 244 14.40 -4.73 -2.02
CA GLY A 244 15.75 -4.25 -1.67
C GLY A 244 16.52 -3.66 -2.85
N GLN A 245 16.02 -3.81 -4.06
CA GLN A 245 16.65 -3.30 -5.29
C GLN A 245 16.31 -1.83 -5.54
N ASP A 246 15.23 -1.34 -4.93
CA ASP A 246 14.71 0.01 -5.08
C ASP A 246 15.07 0.84 -3.84
N GLU A 247 15.93 1.85 -4.00
CA GLU A 247 16.35 2.75 -2.91
C GLU A 247 15.13 3.44 -2.28
N GLU A 248 14.14 3.84 -3.08
CA GLU A 248 12.95 4.52 -2.58
C GLU A 248 12.13 3.60 -1.66
N CYS A 249 12.01 2.31 -2.05
CA CYS A 249 11.43 1.28 -1.20
C CYS A 249 12.23 1.11 0.10
N CYS A 250 13.56 1.04 0.02
CA CYS A 250 14.43 0.88 1.18
C CYS A 250 14.27 2.05 2.17
N MET A 251 14.27 3.28 1.68
CA MET A 251 14.08 4.48 2.49
C MET A 251 12.70 4.49 3.18
N SER A 252 11.66 4.03 2.48
CA SER A 252 10.30 3.95 3.02
C SER A 252 10.08 2.88 4.10
N PHE A 253 11.11 2.07 4.44
CA PHE A 253 11.07 1.23 5.64
C PHE A 253 11.27 2.01 6.94
N VAL A 254 11.92 3.17 6.86
CA VAL A 254 12.40 3.95 8.03
C VAL A 254 11.78 5.35 8.04
N PHE A 255 11.50 5.91 6.87
CA PHE A 255 10.89 7.22 6.71
C PHE A 255 9.42 7.10 6.33
N ASP A 256 8.65 8.09 6.75
CA ASP A 256 7.24 8.22 6.44
C ASP A 256 6.90 9.66 6.06
N ARG A 257 5.80 9.86 5.33
CA ARG A 257 5.34 11.18 4.93
C ARG A 257 4.30 11.68 5.92
N PHE A 258 4.51 12.92 6.34
CA PHE A 258 3.65 13.63 7.26
C PHE A 258 2.82 14.66 6.50
N LEU A 259 1.50 14.53 6.60
CA LEU A 259 0.48 15.37 5.95
C LEU A 259 0.66 15.58 4.43
N GLY A 260 1.36 14.69 3.73
CA GLY A 260 1.60 14.81 2.29
C GLY A 260 2.83 15.65 1.91
N GLU A 261 3.44 16.33 2.87
CA GLU A 261 4.36 17.44 2.59
C GLU A 261 5.81 17.08 2.89
N THR A 262 6.07 16.45 4.03
CA THR A 262 7.44 16.20 4.50
C THR A 262 7.68 14.73 4.73
N ILE A 263 8.76 14.19 4.18
CA ILE A 263 9.25 12.85 4.49
C ILE A 263 10.13 12.97 5.74
N ILE A 264 9.71 12.36 6.84
CA ILE A 264 10.32 12.46 8.17
C ILE A 264 10.48 11.06 8.76
N LEU A 265 11.42 10.89 9.69
CA LEU A 265 11.60 9.64 10.43
C LEU A 265 10.25 9.13 10.96
N SER A 266 9.93 7.85 10.69
CA SER A 266 8.57 7.30 10.85
C SER A 266 8.01 7.48 12.27
N ARG A 267 8.83 7.28 13.31
CA ARG A 267 8.45 7.52 14.72
C ARG A 267 8.10 8.98 14.99
N LYS A 268 8.79 9.95 14.39
CA LYS A 268 8.40 11.36 14.51
C LYS A 268 7.13 11.64 13.73
N ALA A 269 6.92 11.05 12.56
CA ALA A 269 5.64 11.13 11.85
C ALA A 269 4.49 10.60 12.73
N GLU A 270 4.69 9.47 13.42
CA GLU A 270 3.72 8.89 14.35
C GLU A 270 3.44 9.80 15.55
N GLN A 271 4.48 10.33 16.22
CA GLN A 271 4.32 11.27 17.33
C GLN A 271 3.52 12.51 16.90
N LEU A 272 3.85 13.10 15.76
CA LEU A 272 3.14 14.26 15.23
C LEU A 272 1.67 13.94 14.90
N ARG A 273 1.40 12.75 14.35
CA ARG A 273 0.01 12.29 14.10
C ARG A 273 -0.77 12.11 15.40
N ASN A 274 -0.15 11.55 16.43
CA ASN A 274 -0.76 11.42 17.75
C ASN A 274 -1.07 12.78 18.38
N ILE A 275 -0.19 13.77 18.19
CA ILE A 275 -0.43 15.15 18.61
C ILE A 275 -1.66 15.73 17.90
N ILE A 276 -1.73 15.66 16.55
CA ILE A 276 -2.88 16.14 15.78
C ILE A 276 -4.17 15.46 16.24
N PHE A 277 -4.14 14.13 16.38
CA PHE A 277 -5.30 13.36 16.80
C PHE A 277 -5.78 13.76 18.18
N THR A 278 -4.86 13.91 19.14
CA THR A 278 -5.18 14.29 20.53
C THR A 278 -5.78 15.69 20.59
N VAL A 279 -5.14 16.67 19.94
CA VAL A 279 -5.65 18.05 19.91
C VAL A 279 -7.01 18.11 19.21
N GLY A 280 -7.18 17.41 18.09
CA GLY A 280 -8.46 17.31 17.39
C GLY A 280 -9.55 16.58 18.19
N ALA A 281 -9.18 15.59 19.02
CA ALA A 281 -10.12 14.91 19.91
C ALA A 281 -10.57 15.81 21.07
N ASN A 282 -9.64 16.56 21.66
CA ASN A 282 -9.92 17.54 22.71
C ASN A 282 -10.86 18.64 22.19
N SER A 283 -10.58 19.20 21.03
CA SER A 283 -11.41 20.24 20.42
C SER A 283 -12.82 19.77 20.11
N ARG A 284 -12.97 18.56 19.55
CA ARG A 284 -14.29 17.96 19.35
C ARG A 284 -15.03 17.69 20.65
N ARG A 285 -14.32 17.34 21.74
CA ARG A 285 -14.94 17.14 23.06
C ARG A 285 -15.46 18.46 23.63
N GLU A 286 -14.66 19.52 23.60
CA GLU A 286 -15.08 20.84 24.10
C GLU A 286 -16.28 21.38 23.29
N ILE A 287 -16.28 21.20 21.96
CA ILE A 287 -17.45 21.50 21.12
C ILE A 287 -18.69 20.75 21.63
N ARG A 288 -18.60 19.43 21.87
CA ARG A 288 -19.73 18.63 22.38
C ARG A 288 -20.23 19.07 23.74
N GLU A 289 -19.34 19.48 24.63
CA GLU A 289 -19.69 20.01 25.96
C GLU A 289 -20.46 21.33 25.81
N LEU A 290 -20.03 22.22 24.92
CA LEU A 290 -20.75 23.45 24.58
C LEU A 290 -22.16 23.16 24.02
N PHE A 291 -22.29 22.15 23.16
CA PHE A 291 -23.59 21.70 22.64
C PHE A 291 -24.52 21.18 23.75
N SER A 292 -23.97 20.41 24.70
CA SER A 292 -24.75 19.75 25.75
C SER A 292 -25.19 20.73 26.85
N ALA A 293 -24.46 21.82 27.05
CA ALA A 293 -24.75 22.85 28.04
C ALA A 293 -25.87 23.82 27.62
N GLY A 294 -26.47 23.66 26.41
CA GLY A 294 -27.55 24.53 25.93
C GLY A 294 -27.14 25.99 25.74
N ALA A 295 -25.84 26.26 25.56
CA ALA A 295 -25.35 27.63 25.54
C ALA A 295 -25.82 28.37 24.27
N ASP A 296 -26.38 29.58 24.45
CA ASP A 296 -26.66 30.57 23.40
C ASP A 296 -25.45 30.83 22.47
N MET A 297 -24.26 30.42 22.89
CA MET A 297 -23.00 30.39 22.12
C MET A 297 -23.10 29.59 20.81
N LEU A 298 -24.03 28.65 20.70
CA LEU A 298 -24.28 27.87 19.48
C LEU A 298 -24.77 28.69 18.30
N VAL A 299 -25.66 29.66 18.56
CA VAL A 299 -26.15 30.62 17.56
C VAL A 299 -24.99 31.50 17.08
N SER A 300 -23.97 31.67 17.91
CA SER A 300 -22.76 32.44 17.61
C SER A 300 -21.63 31.62 17.02
N MET A 301 -21.73 30.30 16.81
CA MET A 301 -20.67 29.47 16.21
C MET A 301 -20.88 29.22 14.71
N GLU A 302 -21.37 30.24 13.99
CA GLU A 302 -21.23 30.23 12.53
C GLU A 302 -19.75 30.21 12.15
N LYS A 303 -19.42 29.59 11.01
CA LYS A 303 -18.06 29.39 10.47
C LYS A 303 -17.21 30.67 10.39
N ASN A 304 -17.85 31.85 10.51
CA ASN A 304 -17.21 33.18 10.42
C ASN A 304 -17.34 34.04 11.68
N SER A 305 -17.86 33.49 12.78
CA SER A 305 -17.98 34.23 14.03
C SER A 305 -16.64 34.43 14.73
N ASP A 306 -16.53 35.52 15.49
CA ASP A 306 -15.34 35.79 16.31
C ASP A 306 -15.14 34.72 17.39
N CYS A 307 -16.24 34.15 17.90
CA CYS A 307 -16.20 33.04 18.86
C CYS A 307 -15.61 31.77 18.25
N PHE A 308 -16.01 31.40 17.02
CA PHE A 308 -15.44 30.26 16.31
C PHE A 308 -13.97 30.48 15.96
N ARG A 309 -13.60 31.69 15.51
CA ARG A 309 -12.20 32.04 15.23
C ARG A 309 -11.33 31.91 16.48
N ALA A 310 -11.76 32.49 17.60
CA ALA A 310 -11.05 32.40 18.88
C ALA A 310 -10.90 30.93 19.35
N PHE A 311 -11.93 30.11 19.14
CA PHE A 311 -11.89 28.68 19.44
C PHE A 311 -10.86 27.94 18.57
N VAL A 312 -10.88 28.15 17.25
CA VAL A 312 -9.92 27.56 16.33
C VAL A 312 -8.50 28.01 16.66
N ASP A 313 -8.29 29.29 16.96
CA ASP A 313 -6.98 29.85 17.29
C ASP A 313 -6.41 29.29 18.60
N LYS A 314 -7.24 29.08 19.62
CA LYS A 314 -6.86 28.37 20.87
C LYS A 314 -6.22 27.02 20.54
N TYR A 315 -6.89 26.21 19.72
CA TYR A 315 -6.41 24.87 19.39
C TYR A 315 -5.26 24.85 18.37
N LYS A 316 -5.21 25.83 17.46
CA LYS A 316 -4.03 26.03 16.58
C LYS A 316 -2.79 26.37 17.41
N LYS A 317 -2.93 27.16 18.48
CA LYS A 317 -1.85 27.50 19.41
C LYS A 317 -1.40 26.28 20.23
N GLU A 318 -2.33 25.52 20.79
CA GLU A 318 -2.01 24.26 21.50
C GLU A 318 -1.27 23.28 20.57
N LEU A 319 -1.73 23.16 19.32
CA LEU A 319 -1.10 22.31 18.31
C LEU A 319 0.33 22.77 18.00
N GLU A 320 0.51 24.09 17.84
CA GLU A 320 1.82 24.69 17.58
C GLU A 320 2.81 24.44 18.70
N GLU A 321 2.40 24.63 19.95
CA GLU A 321 3.23 24.39 21.13
C GLU A 321 3.71 22.92 21.18
N LYS A 322 2.78 21.96 21.04
CA LYS A 322 3.08 20.53 21.09
C LYS A 322 3.94 20.03 19.92
N ILE A 323 3.64 20.48 18.70
CA ILE A 323 4.47 20.14 17.53
C ILE A 323 5.87 20.75 17.68
N THR A 324 5.95 21.99 18.15
CA THR A 324 7.22 22.68 18.36
C THR A 324 8.10 21.98 19.38
N GLU A 325 7.52 21.57 20.50
CA GLU A 325 8.19 20.76 21.52
C GLU A 325 8.69 19.44 20.92
N CYS A 326 7.81 18.69 20.23
CA CYS A 326 8.15 17.42 19.60
C CYS A 326 9.30 17.52 18.57
N LEU A 327 9.36 18.62 17.81
CA LEU A 327 10.37 18.84 16.79
C LEU A 327 11.68 19.41 17.35
N ARG A 328 11.64 20.13 18.48
CA ARG A 328 12.82 20.70 19.14
C ARG A 328 13.64 19.68 19.93
N GLU A 329 13.13 18.48 20.15
CA GLU A 329 13.91 17.34 20.63
C GLU A 329 14.98 16.96 19.59
N LYS A 330 16.14 17.63 19.69
CA LYS A 330 17.22 17.70 18.68
C LYS A 330 17.78 16.37 18.17
N LYS A 331 17.45 15.24 18.78
CA LYS A 331 18.02 13.93 18.42
C LYS A 331 17.27 13.18 17.32
N TYR A 332 16.04 13.59 16.94
CA TYR A 332 15.21 12.73 16.10
C TYR A 332 14.38 13.40 15.01
N SER A 333 14.40 14.73 14.90
CA SER A 333 13.67 15.45 13.84
C SER A 333 14.43 15.38 12.51
N ILE A 334 14.53 14.18 11.95
CA ILE A 334 15.29 13.89 10.73
C ILE A 334 14.33 13.75 9.56
N ILE A 335 14.63 14.47 8.48
CA ILE A 335 13.80 14.54 7.28
C ILE A 335 14.62 14.19 6.03
N ILE A 336 13.91 13.91 4.95
CA ILE A 336 14.48 13.89 3.60
C ILE A 336 14.07 15.20 2.91
N GLU A 337 15.04 16.04 2.59
CA GLU A 337 14.88 17.29 1.85
C GLU A 337 15.85 17.26 0.67
N ASP A 338 15.38 17.53 -0.55
CA ASP A 338 16.21 17.52 -1.77
C ASP A 338 17.04 16.23 -1.95
N ASN A 339 16.42 15.08 -1.63
CA ASN A 339 17.07 13.75 -1.59
C ASN A 339 18.22 13.61 -0.59
N GLU A 340 18.36 14.52 0.37
CA GLU A 340 19.34 14.45 1.45
C GLU A 340 18.67 14.22 2.81
N ILE A 341 19.26 13.34 3.61
CA ILE A 341 18.86 13.14 4.99
C ILE A 341 19.46 14.26 5.83
N THR A 342 18.62 15.07 6.46
CA THR A 342 19.05 16.24 7.21
C THR A 342 18.19 16.45 8.45
N ASN A 343 18.61 17.39 9.30
CA ASN A 343 17.80 17.85 10.42
C ASN A 343 16.66 18.74 9.93
N CYS A 344 15.52 18.67 10.62
CA CYS A 344 14.37 19.53 10.37
C CYS A 344 14.76 21.00 10.62
N LYS A 345 14.98 21.72 9.53
CA LYS A 345 15.22 23.17 9.53
C LYS A 345 13.95 23.94 9.89
N GLU A 346 14.11 25.20 10.27
CA GLU A 346 13.00 26.10 10.61
C GLU A 346 11.96 26.19 9.48
N THR A 347 12.40 26.26 8.22
CA THR A 347 11.51 26.25 7.04
C THR A 347 10.63 24.99 6.94
N ASN A 348 11.16 23.82 7.30
CA ASN A 348 10.39 22.57 7.28
C ASN A 348 9.44 22.48 8.48
N MET A 349 9.87 23.00 9.62
CA MET A 349 9.04 23.13 10.81
C MET A 349 7.85 24.06 10.56
N GLU A 350 8.05 25.20 9.91
CA GLU A 350 6.99 26.12 9.48
C GLU A 350 5.98 25.44 8.55
N LYS A 351 6.47 24.66 7.57
CA LYS A 351 5.60 23.88 6.67
C LYS A 351 4.77 22.84 7.44
N ILE A 352 5.40 22.08 8.34
CA ILE A 352 4.73 21.10 9.20
C ILE A 352 3.64 21.78 10.04
N LEU A 353 3.96 22.91 10.67
CA LEU A 353 3.04 23.69 11.50
C LEU A 353 1.87 24.23 10.68
N TYR A 354 2.14 24.86 9.54
CA TYR A 354 1.12 25.37 8.63
C TYR A 354 0.15 24.28 8.21
N CYS A 355 0.67 23.12 7.77
CA CYS A 355 -0.15 22.02 7.29
C CYS A 355 -0.97 21.39 8.41
N SER A 356 -0.40 21.27 9.61
CA SER A 356 -1.09 20.74 10.79
C SER A 356 -2.22 21.66 11.24
N LYS A 357 -1.98 22.97 11.31
CA LYS A 357 -2.99 23.98 11.64
C LYS A 357 -4.13 23.98 10.62
N LYS A 358 -3.82 23.89 9.32
CA LYS A 358 -4.81 23.83 8.24
C LYS A 358 -5.65 22.54 8.32
N CYS A 359 -5.02 21.40 8.60
CA CYS A 359 -5.72 20.13 8.78
C CYS A 359 -6.67 20.15 9.99
N LEU A 360 -6.24 20.73 11.11
CA LEU A 360 -7.10 20.92 12.30
C LEU A 360 -8.32 21.79 11.97
N GLU A 361 -8.12 22.91 11.29
CA GLU A 361 -9.20 23.82 10.90
C GLU A 361 -10.22 23.14 9.99
N GLU A 362 -9.76 22.41 8.96
CA GLU A 362 -10.64 21.64 8.06
C GLU A 362 -11.47 20.62 8.84
N ASN A 363 -10.84 19.86 9.74
CA ASN A 363 -11.52 18.86 10.58
C ASN A 363 -12.57 19.48 11.52
N LEU A 364 -12.29 20.67 12.07
CA LEU A 364 -13.20 21.39 12.96
C LEU A 364 -14.40 21.95 12.19
N VAL A 365 -14.15 22.57 11.04
CA VAL A 365 -15.21 23.09 10.15
C VAL A 365 -16.14 21.96 9.69
N GLU A 366 -15.58 20.82 9.28
CA GLU A 366 -16.37 19.67 8.86
C GLU A 366 -17.19 19.07 10.02
N GLY A 367 -16.60 18.97 11.21
CA GLY A 367 -17.28 18.46 12.40
C GLY A 367 -18.49 19.29 12.84
N ILE A 368 -18.47 20.60 12.59
CA ILE A 368 -19.59 21.50 12.86
C ILE A 368 -20.66 21.40 11.77
N LEU A 369 -20.26 21.40 10.49
CA LEU A 369 -21.19 21.31 9.35
C LEU A 369 -21.99 20.00 9.33
N ARG A 370 -21.38 18.88 9.72
CA ARG A 370 -22.07 17.57 9.78
C ARG A 370 -23.11 17.45 10.91
N ARG A 371 -23.17 18.41 11.85
CA ARG A 371 -24.13 18.42 12.98
C ARG A 371 -25.16 19.55 12.89
N GLY A 372 -25.01 20.46 11.94
CA GLY A 372 -26.00 21.52 11.63
C GLY A 372 -27.09 21.10 10.63
N ASN A 373 -26.98 19.88 10.08
CA ASN A 373 -28.03 19.14 9.36
C ASN A 373 -28.49 17.98 10.23
#